data_AF-A0A560GR39-F1
#
_entry.id   AF-A0A560GR39-F1
#
_cell.length_a   1.000
_cell.length_b   1.000
_cell.length_c   1.000
_cell.angle_alpha   90.00
_cell.angle_beta   90.00
_cell.angle_gamma   90.00
#
_symmetry.space_group_name_H-M   'P 1'
#
loop_
_entity.id
_entity.type
_entity.pdbx_description
1 polymer ?
#
loop_
_entity_poly.entity_id
_entity_poly.type
_entity_poly.pdbx_seq_one_letter_code
_entity_poly.pdbx_strand_id
1 'polypeptide(L)'
;MVDGQRTESDTWDAGGMGCGELVMLLRVRLKTMPGAVLRVIAHDSGAPEDLPAWCRMTGNDLLAHDPATHSYWIRSRPDWS
;
A
#
# COMPACT_ATOMS: atom_id res chain seq x y z
N MET A 1 1.62 -20.24 -25.94
CA MET A 1 2.05 -18.84 -25.72
C MET A 1 0.89 -18.12 -25.06
N VAL A 2 0.94 -18.00 -23.74
CA VAL A 2 0.06 -17.12 -22.95
C VAL A 2 0.96 -16.34 -22.01
N ASP A 3 1.53 -15.27 -22.54
CA ASP A 3 2.23 -14.24 -21.78
C ASP A 3 1.20 -13.48 -20.95
N GLY A 4 1.36 -13.53 -19.63
CA GLY A 4 0.44 -12.88 -18.71
C GLY A 4 0.95 -13.03 -17.29
N GLN A 5 2.14 -12.48 -17.05
CA GLN A 5 2.75 -12.35 -15.73
C GLN A 5 1.77 -11.61 -14.81
N ARG A 6 0.90 -12.34 -14.10
CA ARG A 6 0.24 -11.84 -12.91
C ARG A 6 1.34 -11.73 -11.86
N THR A 7 1.97 -10.56 -11.78
CA THR A 7 2.61 -10.14 -10.53
C THR A 7 1.55 -10.25 -9.45
N GLU A 8 1.58 -11.33 -8.69
CA GLU A 8 0.67 -11.58 -7.58
C GLU A 8 0.80 -10.40 -6.62
N SER A 9 -0.12 -9.46 -6.75
CA SER A 9 -0.17 -8.27 -5.91
C SER A 9 -0.87 -8.72 -4.64
N ASP A 10 -0.12 -8.81 -3.54
CA ASP A 10 -0.69 -9.15 -2.25
C ASP A 10 -1.79 -8.13 -1.91
N THR A 11 -2.88 -8.58 -1.29
CA THR A 11 -4.02 -7.73 -0.96
C THR A 11 -4.27 -7.79 0.53
N TRP A 12 -4.30 -6.62 1.16
CA TRP A 12 -4.55 -6.47 2.58
C TRP A 12 -5.75 -5.55 2.81
N ASP A 13 -6.78 -6.07 3.48
CA ASP A 13 -7.88 -5.28 4.03
C ASP A 13 -7.50 -4.78 5.44
N ALA A 14 -7.32 -3.47 5.56
CA ALA A 14 -7.01 -2.79 6.81
C ALA A 14 -8.28 -2.30 7.53
N GLY A 15 -9.46 -2.48 6.94
CA GLY A 15 -10.74 -2.07 7.50
C GLY A 15 -10.75 -0.59 7.90
N GLY A 16 -11.34 -0.31 9.07
CA GLY A 16 -11.39 1.02 9.67
C GLY A 16 -10.27 1.29 10.69
N MET A 17 -9.09 0.69 10.53
CA MET A 17 -7.94 1.00 11.39
C MET A 17 -7.63 2.51 11.36
N GLY A 18 -7.41 3.10 12.53
CA GLY A 18 -7.03 4.51 12.61
C GLY A 18 -5.65 4.77 11.98
N CYS A 19 -5.45 6.01 11.52
CA CYS A 19 -4.27 6.47 10.78
C CYS A 19 -2.92 5.94 11.32
N GLY A 20 -2.69 6.01 12.63
CA GLY A 20 -1.42 5.56 13.24
C GLY A 20 -1.17 4.05 13.17
N GLU A 21 -2.19 3.22 13.39
CA GLU A 21 -2.05 1.76 13.33
C GLU A 21 -1.89 1.27 11.89
N LEU A 22 -2.65 1.87 10.97
CA LEU A 22 -2.60 1.59 9.54
C LEU A 22 -1.17 1.71 8.99
N VAL A 23 -0.51 2.85 9.22
CA VAL A 23 0.83 3.10 8.68
C VAL A 23 1.92 2.24 9.32
N MET A 24 1.76 1.87 10.60
CA MET A 24 2.69 0.96 11.27
C MET A 24 2.63 -0.45 10.68
N LEU A 25 1.42 -0.99 10.53
CA LEU A 25 1.20 -2.32 9.96
C LEU A 25 1.51 -2.39 8.47
N LEU A 26 1.25 -1.29 7.74
CA LEU A 26 1.65 -1.12 6.35
C LEU A 26 3.17 -1.19 6.22
N ARG A 27 3.91 -0.48 7.08
CA ARG A 27 5.39 -0.50 7.08
C ARG A 27 5.92 -1.91 7.28
N VAL A 28 5.37 -2.66 8.25
CA VAL A 28 5.80 -4.03 8.54
C VAL A 28 5.62 -4.93 7.31
N ARG A 29 4.47 -4.84 6.64
CA ARG A 29 4.19 -5.62 5.42
C ARG A 29 5.09 -5.21 4.26
N LEU A 30 5.23 -3.93 3.97
CA LEU A 30 6.06 -3.50 2.84
C LEU A 30 7.54 -3.87 3.02
N LYS A 31 8.04 -3.87 4.27
CA LYS A 31 9.42 -4.30 4.57
C LYS A 31 9.68 -5.78 4.22
N THR A 32 8.66 -6.65 4.27
CA THR A 32 8.81 -8.07 3.90
C THR A 32 8.76 -8.31 2.38
N MET A 33 8.46 -7.27 1.59
CA MET A 33 8.34 -7.37 0.14
C MET A 33 8.94 -6.17 -0.61
N PRO A 34 10.25 -5.90 -0.49
CA PRO A 34 10.89 -4.79 -1.20
C PRO A 34 10.66 -4.87 -2.72
N GLY A 35 10.28 -3.74 -3.33
CA GLY A 35 10.00 -3.63 -4.76
C GLY A 35 8.66 -4.20 -5.23
N ALA A 36 7.95 -4.96 -4.39
CA ALA A 36 6.64 -5.52 -4.73
C ALA A 36 5.51 -4.50 -4.54
N VAL A 37 4.34 -4.79 -5.09
CA VAL A 37 3.13 -3.96 -4.96
C VAL A 37 2.14 -4.64 -4.02
N LEU A 38 1.70 -3.91 -3.00
CA LEU A 38 0.63 -4.28 -2.09
C LEU A 38 -0.62 -3.47 -2.43
N ARG A 39 -1.76 -4.16 -2.60
CA ARG A 39 -3.08 -3.53 -2.59
C ARG A 39 -3.58 -3.42 -1.16
N VAL A 40 -3.86 -2.20 -0.71
CA VAL A 40 -4.38 -1.89 0.63
C VAL A 40 -5.82 -1.41 0.49
N ILE A 41 -6.75 -1.99 1.25
CA ILE A 41 -8.12 -1.48 1.36
C ILE A 41 -8.24 -0.79 2.71
N ALA A 42 -8.49 0.52 2.74
CA ALA A 42 -8.54 1.32 3.96
C ALA A 42 -9.77 2.24 3.98
N HIS A 43 -10.67 2.00 4.93
CA HIS A 43 -11.95 2.72 5.06
C HIS A 43 -11.85 3.97 5.96
N ASP A 44 -10.66 4.24 6.49
CA ASP A 44 -10.40 5.45 7.28
C ASP A 44 -10.52 6.71 6.40
N SER A 45 -11.20 7.74 6.92
CA SER A 45 -11.42 8.99 6.19
C SER A 45 -10.15 9.82 5.98
N GLY A 46 -9.11 9.59 6.78
CA GLY A 46 -7.79 10.22 6.65
C GLY A 46 -6.88 9.53 5.65
N ALA A 47 -7.11 8.24 5.35
CA ALA A 47 -6.29 7.45 4.42
C ALA A 47 -6.03 8.13 3.05
N PRO A 48 -6.99 8.83 2.41
CA PRO A 48 -6.75 9.53 1.15
C PRO A 48 -5.69 10.64 1.23
N GLU A 49 -5.48 11.25 2.40
CA GLU A 49 -4.46 12.28 2.63
C GLU A 49 -3.18 11.68 3.23
N ASP A 50 -3.34 10.77 4.18
CA ASP A 50 -2.25 10.18 4.95
C ASP A 50 -1.40 9.21 4.13
N LEU A 51 -2.01 8.32 3.33
CA LEU A 51 -1.25 7.32 2.56
C LEU A 51 -0.33 7.97 1.50
N PRO A 52 -0.78 8.96 0.69
CA PRO A 52 0.11 9.67 -0.21
C PRO A 52 1.23 10.44 0.51
N ALA A 53 0.93 11.07 1.65
CA ALA A 53 1.95 11.77 2.44
C ALA A 53 2.98 10.78 3.02
N TRP A 54 2.51 9.70 3.62
CA TRP A 54 3.33 8.64 4.18
C TRP A 54 4.23 7.98 3.13
N CYS A 55 3.71 7.68 1.95
CA CYS A 55 4.49 7.13 0.83
C CYS A 55 5.65 8.06 0.46
N ARG A 56 5.37 9.35 0.26
CA ARG A 56 6.40 10.38 -0.02
C ARG A 56 7.45 10.49 1.08
N MET A 57 7.03 10.47 2.35
CA MET A 57 7.94 10.56 3.49
C MET A 57 8.85 9.34 3.67
N THR A 58 8.36 8.16 3.28
CA THR A 58 9.08 6.89 3.49
C THR A 58 9.83 6.40 2.27
N GLY A 59 9.60 7.02 1.10
CA GLY A 59 10.19 6.62 -0.18
C GLY A 59 9.48 5.44 -0.84
N ASN A 60 8.26 5.11 -0.42
CA ASN A 60 7.38 4.16 -1.10
C ASN A 60 6.58 4.88 -2.19
N ASP A 61 6.14 4.15 -3.22
CA ASP A 61 5.39 4.75 -4.32
C ASP A 61 3.91 4.39 -4.25
N LEU A 62 3.04 5.38 -4.12
CA LEU A 62 1.61 5.20 -4.35
C LEU A 62 1.35 5.20 -5.86
N LEU A 63 1.04 4.04 -6.42
CA LEU A 63 0.84 3.83 -7.85
C LEU A 63 -0.57 4.21 -8.31
N ALA A 64 -1.58 3.90 -7.49
CA ALA A 64 -2.98 4.15 -7.80
C ALA A 64 -3.82 4.24 -6.52
N HIS A 65 -4.95 4.94 -6.63
CA HIS A 65 -6.00 5.01 -5.61
C HIS A 65 -7.36 4.94 -6.30
N ASP A 66 -8.22 4.06 -5.83
CA ASP A 66 -9.62 3.94 -6.24
C ASP A 66 -10.54 4.25 -5.04
N PRO A 67 -11.14 5.46 -5.00
CA PRO A 67 -12.05 5.85 -3.92
C PRO A 67 -13.32 5.00 -3.83
N ALA A 68 -13.80 4.42 -4.95
CA ALA A 68 -15.03 3.64 -4.93
C ALA A 68 -14.87 2.32 -4.17
N THR A 69 -13.65 1.78 -4.17
CA THR A 69 -13.30 0.52 -3.49
C THR A 69 -12.36 0.71 -2.32
N HIS A 70 -12.10 1.96 -1.91
CA HIS A 70 -11.15 2.32 -0.85
C HIS A 70 -9.76 1.68 -1.03
N SER A 71 -9.36 1.44 -2.28
CA SER A 71 -8.18 0.64 -2.61
C SER A 71 -6.99 1.51 -3.01
N TYR A 72 -5.81 1.16 -2.49
CA TYR A 72 -4.54 1.84 -2.75
C TYR A 72 -3.51 0.81 -3.21
N TRP A 73 -2.78 1.10 -4.28
CA TRP A 73 -1.70 0.23 -4.75
C TRP A 73 -0.37 0.88 -4.41
N ILE A 74 0.35 0.32 -3.45
CA ILE A 74 1.60 0.87 -2.94
C ILE A 74 2.74 -0.05 -3.30
N ARG A 75 3.75 0.48 -3.99
CA ARG A 75 5.01 -0.22 -4.22
C ARG A 75 5.93 -0.01 -3.03
N SER A 76 6.38 -1.11 -2.46
CA SER A 76 7.42 -1.09 -1.45
C SER A 76 8.71 -0.56 -2.07
N ARG A 77 9.37 0.37 -1.38
CA ARG A 77 10.69 0.84 -1.76
C ARG A 77 11.66 -0.34 -1.88
N PRO A 78 12.61 -0.30 -2.83
CA PRO A 78 13.53 -1.41 -3.06
C PRO A 78 14.56 -1.55 -1.95
N ASP A 79 14.82 -0.48 -1.20
CA ASP A 79 15.84 -0.43 -0.16
C ASP A 79 15.24 -0.02 1.19
N TRP A 80 15.37 -0.90 2.18
CA TRP A 80 14.92 -0.70 3.56
C TRP A 80 16.07 -0.59 4.57
N SER A 81 17.30 -0.48 4.09
CA SER A 81 18.54 -0.37 4.88
C SER A 81 18.51 0.75 5.91
#